data_AF-A0A0N0XEV2-F1
#
_entry.id   AF-A0A0N0XEV2-F1
#
_cell.length_a   1.000
_cell.length_b   1.000
_cell.length_c   1.000
_cell.angle_alpha   90.00
_cell.angle_beta   90.00
_cell.angle_gamma   90.00
#
_symmetry.space_group_name_H-M   'P 1'
#
loop_
_entity.id
_entity.type
_entity.pdbx_description
1 polymer ?
#
loop_
_entity_poly.entity_id
_entity_poly.type
_entity_poly.pdbx_seq_one_letter_code
_entity_poly.pdbx_strand_id
1 'polypeptide(L)'
;MLEDNAIIDVGASNVEDFMSNLEGFEEAHEEIDYYIVPVTSGTKEQKETVSMIGSLASMGVPSDKIRVVFNRVKRDVQAEFPIITAYHERASAFRINYQCAIFESELFDALSINRLSMKSLMEDETDYKTLLKDKNASVQDRNRWSDMYGLKLLCKGVNRKLDSVFAELFDIEVIK
;
A
#
# COMPACT_ATOMS: atom_id res chain seq x y z
N MET A 1 22.15 9.41 -0.01
CA MET A 1 21.99 8.30 0.96
C MET A 1 23.04 7.23 0.62
N LEU A 2 23.55 6.46 1.59
CA LEU A 2 24.63 5.46 1.38
C LEU A 2 24.09 4.01 1.23
N GLU A 3 22.77 3.86 1.13
CA GLU A 3 22.08 2.58 0.93
C GLU A 3 21.61 2.49 -0.52
N ASP A 4 21.81 1.32 -1.16
CA ASP A 4 21.41 1.10 -2.55
C ASP A 4 19.88 1.10 -2.74
N ASN A 5 19.12 0.91 -1.65
CA ASN A 5 17.66 0.92 -1.67
C ASN A 5 17.12 1.60 -0.41
N ALA A 6 16.25 2.59 -0.56
CA ALA A 6 15.61 3.28 0.56
C ALA A 6 14.11 3.50 0.30
N ILE A 7 13.31 3.40 1.36
CA ILE A 7 11.90 3.82 1.35
C ILE A 7 11.79 5.09 2.18
N ILE A 8 11.29 6.17 1.56
CA ILE A 8 11.02 7.44 2.22
C ILE A 8 9.51 7.52 2.46
N ASP A 9 9.09 7.28 3.69
CA ASP A 9 7.67 7.37 4.07
C ASP A 9 7.30 8.81 4.41
N VAL A 10 6.49 9.44 3.54
CA VAL A 10 6.06 10.83 3.69
C VAL A 10 4.60 10.85 4.10
N GLY A 11 4.36 11.23 5.36
CA GLY A 11 3.00 11.43 5.87
C GLY A 11 2.28 12.58 5.17
N ALA A 12 0.95 12.50 5.07
CA ALA A 12 0.12 13.51 4.42
C ALA A 12 0.35 14.94 4.97
N SER A 13 0.64 15.08 6.27
CA SER A 13 0.95 16.36 6.91
C SER A 13 2.31 16.96 6.52
N ASN A 14 3.18 16.18 5.88
CA ASN A 14 4.55 16.57 5.54
C ASN A 14 4.79 16.60 4.03
N VAL A 15 3.78 16.31 3.21
CA VAL A 15 3.90 16.31 1.75
C VAL A 15 4.31 17.69 1.24
N GLU A 16 3.69 18.76 1.73
CA GLU A 16 4.02 20.13 1.28
C GLU A 16 5.47 20.51 1.59
N ASP A 17 5.94 20.22 2.80
CA ASP A 17 7.32 20.47 3.21
C ASP A 17 8.30 19.62 2.39
N PHE A 18 7.97 18.35 2.15
CA PHE A 18 8.79 17.46 1.32
C PHE A 18 8.91 17.98 -0.12
N MET A 19 7.79 18.40 -0.71
CA MET A 19 7.72 18.97 -2.05
C MET A 19 8.53 20.28 -2.16
N SER A 20 8.41 21.16 -1.16
CA SER A 20 9.19 22.41 -1.09
C SER A 20 10.69 22.17 -0.98
N ASN A 21 11.09 21.14 -0.22
CA ASN A 21 12.50 20.76 -0.12
C ASN A 21 13.00 20.15 -1.43
N LEU A 22 12.21 19.30 -2.11
CA LEU A 22 12.57 18.75 -3.41
C LEU A 22 12.81 19.84 -4.48
N GLU A 23 12.00 20.89 -4.50
CA GLU A 23 12.22 22.05 -5.37
C GLU A 23 13.50 22.83 -5.06
N GLY A 24 13.89 22.89 -3.78
CA GLY A 24 15.05 23.65 -3.32
C GLY A 24 16.40 23.02 -3.63
N PHE A 25 16.44 21.72 -3.97
CA PHE A 25 17.66 21.01 -4.33
C PHE A 25 17.64 20.68 -5.83
N GLU A 26 18.50 21.36 -6.59
CA GLU A 26 18.71 21.08 -8.02
C GLU A 26 19.04 19.58 -8.20
N GLU A 27 18.38 18.93 -9.16
CA GLU A 27 18.51 17.49 -9.47
C GLU A 27 18.07 16.48 -8.38
N ALA A 28 17.62 16.90 -7.19
CA ALA A 28 17.23 15.93 -6.13
C ALA A 28 16.03 15.05 -6.48
N HIS A 29 15.15 15.52 -7.38
CA HIS A 29 14.05 14.72 -7.90
C HIS A 29 14.50 13.66 -8.92
N GLU A 30 15.72 13.79 -9.47
CA GLU A 30 16.32 12.79 -10.37
C GLU A 30 16.82 11.57 -9.59
N GLU A 31 17.27 11.78 -8.35
CA GLU A 31 17.76 10.75 -7.42
C GLU A 31 16.65 9.84 -6.87
N ILE A 32 15.37 10.20 -7.05
CA ILE A 32 14.24 9.34 -6.69
C ILE A 32 13.85 8.51 -7.91
N ASP A 33 13.96 7.19 -7.78
CA ASP A 33 13.56 6.26 -8.85
C ASP A 33 12.05 6.25 -9.06
N TYR A 34 11.29 6.20 -7.96
CA TYR A 34 9.84 6.07 -8.01
C TYR A 34 9.13 6.87 -6.92
N TYR A 35 8.03 7.50 -7.30
CA TYR A 35 7.06 8.13 -6.41
C TYR A 35 5.81 7.24 -6.36
N ILE A 36 5.68 6.46 -5.29
CA ILE A 36 4.53 5.58 -5.10
C ILE A 36 3.44 6.34 -4.33
N VAL A 37 2.29 6.56 -4.98
CA VAL A 37 1.20 7.39 -4.46
C VAL A 37 -0.03 6.53 -4.16
N PRO A 38 -0.22 6.08 -2.90
CA PRO A 38 -1.44 5.40 -2.50
C PRO A 38 -2.60 6.38 -2.38
N VAL A 39 -3.75 6.03 -2.96
CA VAL A 39 -4.97 6.86 -2.94
C VAL A 39 -6.17 6.06 -2.48
N THR A 40 -7.03 6.62 -1.64
CA THR A 40 -8.32 6.03 -1.26
C THR A 40 -9.46 6.66 -2.07
N SER A 41 -10.61 5.97 -2.14
CA SER A 41 -11.72 6.36 -3.03
C SER A 41 -12.45 7.65 -2.61
N GLY A 42 -12.05 8.31 -1.53
CA GLY A 42 -12.70 9.52 -1.05
C GLY A 42 -12.46 10.71 -1.99
N THR A 43 -13.49 11.54 -2.20
CA THR A 43 -13.44 12.67 -3.14
C THR A 43 -12.35 13.68 -2.79
N LYS A 44 -12.12 13.92 -1.50
CA LYS A 44 -11.11 14.87 -1.03
C LYS A 44 -9.71 14.31 -1.30
N GLU A 45 -9.49 13.07 -0.91
CA GLU A 45 -8.25 12.31 -1.03
C GLU A 45 -7.82 12.20 -2.50
N GLN A 46 -8.75 11.92 -3.42
CA GLN A 46 -8.46 11.90 -4.85
C GLN A 46 -8.07 13.28 -5.40
N LYS A 47 -8.72 14.37 -4.95
CA LYS A 47 -8.37 15.73 -5.39
C LYS A 47 -7.00 16.17 -4.88
N GLU A 48 -6.70 15.88 -3.62
CA GLU A 48 -5.39 16.15 -3.02
C GLU A 48 -4.29 15.36 -3.75
N THR A 49 -4.54 14.08 -4.06
CA THR A 49 -3.65 13.25 -4.86
C THR A 49 -3.38 13.85 -6.25
N VAL A 50 -4.42 14.28 -6.97
CA VAL A 50 -4.26 14.95 -8.29
C VAL A 50 -3.43 16.22 -8.18
N SER A 51 -3.64 17.02 -7.13
CA SER A 51 -2.87 18.25 -6.90
C SER A 51 -1.39 17.95 -6.63
N MET A 52 -1.10 16.93 -5.83
CA MET A 52 0.26 16.50 -5.54
C MET A 52 0.96 15.97 -6.80
N ILE A 53 0.32 15.11 -7.57
CA ILE A 53 0.86 14.60 -8.84
C ILE A 53 1.14 15.75 -9.82
N GLY A 54 0.23 16.73 -9.92
CA GLY A 54 0.43 17.90 -10.76
C GLY A 54 1.64 18.74 -10.33
N SER A 55 1.93 18.79 -9.03
CA SER A 55 3.12 19.47 -8.49
C SER A 55 4.40 18.71 -8.86
N LEU A 56 4.44 17.39 -8.67
CA LEU A 56 5.57 16.54 -9.10
C LEU A 56 5.86 16.70 -10.60
N ALA A 57 4.81 16.66 -11.44
CA ALA A 57 4.96 16.85 -12.88
C ALA A 57 5.47 18.26 -13.23
N SER A 58 5.07 19.29 -12.48
CA SER A 58 5.54 20.67 -12.68
C SER A 58 7.00 20.87 -12.28
N MET A 59 7.50 20.05 -11.35
CA MET A 59 8.94 19.98 -10.99
C MET A 59 9.79 19.25 -12.03
N GLY A 60 9.18 18.66 -13.07
CA GLY A 60 9.90 17.92 -14.11
C GLY A 60 10.03 16.43 -13.85
N VAL A 61 9.37 15.88 -12.82
CA VAL A 61 9.37 14.42 -12.56
C VAL A 61 8.72 13.68 -13.74
N PRO A 62 9.42 12.71 -14.36
CA PRO A 62 8.87 11.91 -15.45
C PRO A 62 7.63 11.10 -15.03
N SER A 63 6.65 10.99 -15.92
CA SER A 63 5.36 10.35 -15.62
C SER A 63 5.46 8.85 -15.32
N ASP A 64 6.49 8.16 -15.83
CA ASP A 64 6.78 6.75 -15.57
C ASP A 64 7.35 6.49 -14.17
N LYS A 65 7.90 7.53 -13.52
CA LYS A 65 8.35 7.50 -12.12
C LYS A 65 7.20 7.67 -11.13
N ILE A 66 6.11 8.33 -11.49
CA ILE A 66 4.95 8.55 -10.61
C ILE A 66 3.95 7.41 -10.80
N ARG A 67 3.76 6.57 -9.78
CA ARG A 67 2.94 5.36 -9.87
C ARG A 67 1.85 5.36 -8.80
N VAL A 68 0.60 5.24 -9.23
CA VAL A 68 -0.54 5.23 -8.31
C VAL A 68 -0.90 3.82 -7.86
N VAL A 69 -1.16 3.67 -6.57
CA VAL A 69 -1.73 2.45 -5.97
C VAL A 69 -3.14 2.77 -5.46
N PHE A 70 -4.14 2.05 -5.98
CA PHE A 70 -5.51 2.18 -5.53
C PHE A 70 -5.67 1.46 -4.20
N ASN A 71 -5.79 2.21 -3.11
CA ASN A 71 -5.83 1.69 -1.76
C ASN A 71 -7.25 1.64 -1.22
N ARG A 72 -7.53 0.65 -0.36
CA ARG A 72 -8.84 0.45 0.29
C ARG A 72 -9.99 0.28 -0.71
N VAL A 73 -9.72 -0.40 -1.83
CA VAL A 73 -10.72 -0.67 -2.87
C VAL A 73 -11.80 -1.59 -2.31
N LYS A 74 -13.07 -1.23 -2.47
CA LYS A 74 -14.18 -2.03 -1.93
C LYS A 74 -14.66 -3.07 -2.93
N ARG A 75 -14.77 -2.71 -4.20
CA ARG A 75 -15.39 -3.54 -5.25
C ARG A 75 -14.72 -3.37 -6.60
N ASP A 76 -14.66 -2.14 -7.11
CA ASP A 76 -14.22 -1.86 -8.47
C ASP A 76 -13.43 -0.56 -8.55
N VAL A 77 -12.21 -0.63 -9.08
CA VAL A 77 -11.30 0.51 -9.14
C VAL A 77 -11.83 1.60 -10.06
N GLN A 78 -12.35 1.24 -11.23
CA GLN A 78 -12.74 2.25 -12.22
C GLN A 78 -13.94 3.08 -11.74
N ALA A 79 -14.90 2.43 -11.07
CA ALA A 79 -16.05 3.10 -10.48
C ALA A 79 -15.70 3.93 -9.23
N GLU A 80 -14.71 3.49 -8.44
CA GLU A 80 -14.37 4.13 -7.16
C GLU A 80 -13.38 5.31 -7.29
N PHE A 81 -12.59 5.35 -8.37
CA PHE A 81 -11.51 6.34 -8.55
C PHE A 81 -11.66 7.22 -9.80
N PRO A 82 -12.84 7.80 -10.07
CA PRO A 82 -13.10 8.52 -11.33
C PRO A 82 -12.26 9.79 -11.50
N ILE A 83 -11.85 10.45 -10.40
CA ILE A 83 -11.07 11.70 -10.46
C ILE A 83 -9.63 11.41 -10.89
N ILE A 84 -9.05 10.32 -10.38
CA ILE A 84 -7.72 9.85 -10.77
C ILE A 84 -7.71 9.45 -12.24
N THR A 85 -8.66 8.62 -12.67
CA THR A 85 -8.77 8.18 -14.07
C THR A 85 -8.93 9.36 -15.02
N ALA A 86 -9.85 10.29 -14.73
CA ALA A 86 -10.07 11.47 -15.57
C ALA A 86 -8.87 12.42 -15.61
N TYR A 87 -8.05 12.47 -14.55
CA TYR A 87 -6.81 13.25 -14.58
C TYR A 87 -5.73 12.58 -15.42
N HIS A 88 -5.56 11.25 -15.27
CA HIS A 88 -4.63 10.47 -16.07
C HIS A 88 -4.89 10.65 -17.57
N GLU A 89 -6.14 10.47 -18.01
CA GLU A 89 -6.55 10.62 -19.42
C GLU A 89 -6.27 12.02 -19.99
N ARG A 90 -6.38 13.06 -19.16
CA ARG A 90 -6.17 14.45 -19.57
C ARG A 90 -4.71 14.86 -19.60
N ALA A 91 -3.94 14.47 -18.59
CA ALA A 91 -2.62 15.03 -18.32
C ALA A 91 -1.46 14.08 -18.67
N SER A 92 -1.69 12.76 -18.68
CA SER A 92 -0.64 11.74 -18.85
C SER A 92 0.56 11.95 -17.92
N ALA A 93 0.32 12.53 -16.74
CA ALA A 93 1.35 13.00 -15.80
C ALA A 93 1.90 11.89 -14.87
N PHE A 94 1.31 10.71 -14.89
CA PHE A 94 1.65 9.59 -14.02
C PHE A 94 1.20 8.28 -14.67
N ARG A 95 1.63 7.15 -14.13
CA ARG A 95 1.22 5.82 -14.57
C ARG A 95 0.10 5.26 -13.69
N ILE A 96 -0.91 4.68 -14.34
CA ILE A 96 -1.91 3.82 -13.68
C ILE A 96 -1.84 2.39 -14.21
N ASN A 97 -2.03 1.44 -13.29
CA ASN A 97 -2.37 0.06 -13.60
C ASN A 97 -3.52 -0.33 -12.65
N TYR A 98 -4.68 -0.69 -13.19
CA TYR A 98 -5.85 -1.03 -12.36
C TYR A 98 -5.66 -2.31 -11.53
N GLN A 99 -4.63 -3.12 -11.85
CA GLN A 99 -4.23 -4.27 -11.03
C GLN A 99 -3.39 -3.86 -9.81
N CYS A 100 -2.86 -2.62 -9.77
CA CYS A 100 -2.20 -2.06 -8.59
C CYS A 100 -3.23 -1.61 -7.54
N ALA A 101 -4.05 -2.57 -7.08
CA ALA A 101 -5.19 -2.34 -6.22
C ALA A 101 -5.10 -3.17 -4.93
N ILE A 102 -5.08 -2.47 -3.78
CA ILE A 102 -5.18 -3.07 -2.45
C ILE A 102 -6.64 -2.97 -2.02
N PHE A 103 -7.30 -4.12 -1.96
CA PHE A 103 -8.68 -4.22 -1.50
C PHE A 103 -8.77 -4.06 0.01
N GLU A 104 -9.87 -3.47 0.46
CA GLU A 104 -10.22 -3.34 1.87
C GLU A 104 -10.14 -4.71 2.57
N SER A 105 -9.47 -4.75 3.72
CA SER A 105 -9.30 -5.96 4.52
C SER A 105 -9.32 -5.63 6.00
N GLU A 106 -10.13 -6.37 6.75
CA GLU A 106 -10.18 -6.31 8.22
C GLU A 106 -8.85 -6.70 8.88
N LEU A 107 -7.92 -7.31 8.12
CA LEU A 107 -6.60 -7.68 8.61
C LEU A 107 -5.85 -6.46 9.15
N PHE A 108 -5.84 -5.32 8.44
CA PHE A 108 -5.03 -4.17 8.84
C PHE A 108 -5.54 -3.55 10.15
N ASP A 109 -6.86 -3.45 10.31
CA ASP A 109 -7.48 -3.00 11.56
C ASP A 109 -7.17 -3.96 12.70
N ALA A 110 -7.29 -5.26 12.46
CA ALA A 110 -7.01 -6.28 13.47
C ALA A 110 -5.53 -6.32 13.87
N LEU A 111 -4.60 -6.14 12.93
CA LEU A 111 -3.17 -6.01 13.20
C LEU A 111 -2.88 -4.79 14.08
N SER A 112 -3.50 -3.65 13.78
CA SER A 112 -3.35 -2.42 14.57
C SER A 112 -3.84 -2.60 16.01
N ILE A 113 -5.05 -3.15 16.19
CA ILE A 113 -5.64 -3.43 17.51
C ILE A 113 -4.75 -4.36 18.32
N ASN A 114 -4.20 -5.40 17.69
CA ASN A 114 -3.36 -6.40 18.36
C ASN A 114 -1.88 -5.99 18.45
N ARG A 115 -1.49 -4.83 17.90
CA ARG A 115 -0.09 -4.36 17.79
C ARG A 115 0.83 -5.40 17.13
N LEU A 116 0.30 -6.11 16.14
CA LEU A 116 1.01 -7.10 15.36
C LEU A 116 1.41 -6.53 14.00
N SER A 117 2.48 -7.07 13.42
CA SER A 117 2.83 -6.84 12.03
C SER A 117 2.51 -8.06 11.17
N MET A 118 2.29 -7.87 9.87
CA MET A 118 2.17 -8.99 8.93
C MET A 118 3.39 -9.90 9.00
N LYS A 119 4.61 -9.31 9.08
CA LYS A 119 5.86 -10.06 9.26
C LYS A 119 5.81 -10.98 10.47
N SER A 120 5.45 -10.46 11.65
CA SER A 120 5.35 -11.27 12.87
C SER A 120 4.32 -12.38 12.78
N LEU A 121 3.21 -12.19 12.05
CA LEU A 121 2.22 -13.26 11.84
C LEU A 121 2.71 -14.33 10.87
N MET A 122 3.48 -13.94 9.85
CA MET A 122 4.03 -14.85 8.84
C MET A 122 5.19 -15.68 9.38
N GLU A 123 6.02 -15.10 10.26
CA GLU A 123 7.14 -15.76 10.93
C GLU A 123 6.70 -16.62 12.13
N ASP A 124 5.47 -16.46 12.62
CA ASP A 124 4.96 -17.25 13.71
C ASP A 124 4.65 -18.69 13.24
N GLU A 125 5.43 -19.65 13.74
CA GLU A 125 5.30 -21.09 13.42
C GLU A 125 4.24 -21.82 14.27
N THR A 126 3.59 -21.15 15.21
CA THR A 126 2.62 -21.78 16.12
C THR A 126 1.45 -22.41 15.36
N ASP A 127 1.25 -23.72 15.53
CA ASP A 127 0.12 -24.46 14.97
C ASP A 127 -1.14 -24.29 15.82
N TYR A 128 -1.75 -23.10 15.71
CA TYR A 128 -3.00 -22.78 16.39
C TYR A 128 -4.15 -23.73 16.03
N LYS A 129 -4.13 -24.34 14.83
CA LYS A 129 -5.14 -25.32 14.43
C LYS A 129 -5.07 -26.58 15.29
N THR A 130 -3.87 -27.01 15.65
CA THR A 130 -3.68 -28.14 16.56
C THR A 130 -3.99 -27.74 18.01
N LEU A 131 -3.56 -26.55 18.45
CA LEU A 131 -3.89 -26.03 19.79
C LEU A 131 -5.42 -25.95 20.03
N LEU A 132 -6.18 -25.51 19.04
CA LEU A 132 -7.65 -25.45 19.10
C LEU A 132 -8.34 -26.80 19.34
N LYS A 133 -7.65 -27.92 19.10
CA LYS A 133 -8.17 -29.28 19.38
C LYS A 133 -7.96 -29.72 20.83
N ASP A 134 -7.18 -28.97 21.61
CA ASP A 134 -6.94 -29.29 23.02
C ASP A 134 -8.22 -29.12 23.86
N LYS A 135 -8.72 -30.24 24.37
CA LYS A 135 -9.92 -30.31 25.20
C LYS A 135 -9.72 -29.71 26.59
N ASN A 136 -8.47 -29.58 27.04
CA ASN A 136 -8.11 -29.07 28.36
C ASN A 136 -7.83 -27.56 28.37
N ALA A 137 -7.74 -26.93 27.19
CA ALA A 137 -7.50 -25.51 27.07
C ALA A 137 -8.62 -24.65 27.67
N SER A 138 -8.23 -23.54 28.31
CA SER A 138 -9.18 -22.57 28.85
C SER A 138 -9.97 -21.89 27.73
N VAL A 139 -11.13 -21.31 28.07
CA VAL A 139 -11.91 -20.50 27.11
C VAL A 139 -11.10 -19.32 26.59
N GLN A 140 -10.28 -18.71 27.45
CA GLN A 140 -9.42 -17.58 27.08
C GLN A 140 -8.35 -18.00 26.06
N ASP A 141 -7.70 -19.14 26.27
CA ASP A 141 -6.69 -19.66 25.34
C ASP A 141 -7.32 -20.03 23.99
N ARG A 142 -8.49 -20.68 24.00
CA ARG A 142 -9.21 -21.03 22.77
C ARG A 142 -9.59 -19.81 21.95
N ASN A 143 -10.09 -18.74 22.59
CA ASN A 143 -10.42 -17.50 21.89
C ASN A 143 -9.17 -16.90 21.23
N ARG A 144 -8.08 -16.76 22.00
CA ARG A 144 -6.81 -16.25 21.47
C ARG A 144 -6.28 -17.08 20.30
N TRP A 145 -6.29 -18.42 20.41
CA TRP A 145 -5.82 -19.28 19.32
C TRP A 145 -6.71 -19.21 18.09
N SER A 146 -8.02 -19.07 18.27
CA SER A 146 -8.98 -18.87 17.18
C SER A 146 -8.69 -17.58 16.43
N ASP A 147 -8.51 -16.48 17.16
CA ASP A 147 -8.18 -15.17 16.59
C ASP A 147 -6.87 -15.23 15.82
N MET A 148 -5.81 -15.76 16.43
CA MET A 148 -4.50 -15.87 15.79
C MET A 148 -4.52 -16.78 14.55
N TYR A 149 -5.29 -17.88 14.59
CA TYR A 149 -5.47 -18.74 13.43
C TYR A 149 -6.17 -18.00 12.27
N GLY A 150 -7.25 -17.27 12.57
CA GLY A 150 -7.97 -16.44 11.60
C GLY A 150 -7.06 -15.36 10.99
N LEU A 151 -6.31 -14.65 11.83
CA LEU A 151 -5.34 -13.65 11.39
C LEU A 151 -4.25 -14.24 10.49
N LYS A 152 -3.72 -15.42 10.79
CA LYS A 152 -2.75 -16.11 9.92
C LYS A 152 -3.33 -16.45 8.55
N LEU A 153 -4.58 -16.92 8.48
CA LEU A 153 -5.24 -17.23 7.21
C LEU A 153 -5.47 -15.95 6.37
N LEU A 154 -5.98 -14.89 7.00
CA LEU A 154 -6.17 -13.59 6.34
C LEU A 154 -4.83 -13.02 5.86
N CYS A 155 -3.80 -13.04 6.70
CA CYS A 155 -2.46 -12.53 6.40
C CYS A 155 -1.85 -13.21 5.18
N LYS A 156 -1.91 -14.54 5.08
CA LYS A 156 -1.45 -15.28 3.89
C LYS A 156 -2.18 -14.89 2.62
N GLY A 157 -3.49 -14.65 2.71
CA GLY A 157 -4.30 -14.20 1.58
C GLY A 157 -3.93 -12.79 1.12
N VAL A 158 -3.80 -11.86 2.06
CA VAL A 158 -3.42 -10.46 1.79
C VAL A 158 -1.98 -10.36 1.28
N ASN A 159 -1.04 -11.09 1.88
CA ASN A 159 0.37 -11.06 1.45
C ASN A 159 0.52 -11.41 -0.03
N ARG A 160 -0.10 -12.50 -0.49
CA ARG A 160 -0.06 -12.90 -1.91
C ARG A 160 -0.64 -11.83 -2.85
N LYS A 161 -1.66 -11.09 -2.39
CA LYS A 161 -2.21 -9.97 -3.16
C LYS A 161 -1.25 -8.78 -3.17
N LEU A 162 -0.60 -8.46 -2.05
CA LEU A 162 0.43 -7.42 -2.00
C LEU A 162 1.62 -7.76 -2.90
N ASP A 163 2.06 -9.02 -2.92
CA ASP A 163 3.11 -9.49 -3.82
C ASP A 163 2.71 -9.31 -5.29
N SER A 164 1.44 -9.57 -5.61
CA SER A 164 0.90 -9.36 -6.96
C SER A 164 0.83 -7.87 -7.32
N VAL A 165 0.37 -7.02 -6.39
CA VAL A 165 0.37 -5.56 -6.57
C VAL A 165 1.78 -5.02 -6.77
N PHE A 166 2.75 -5.50 -6.00
CA PHE A 166 4.16 -5.12 -6.14
C PHE A 166 4.69 -5.48 -7.53
N ALA A 167 4.43 -6.71 -7.99
CA ALA A 167 4.82 -7.15 -9.31
C ALA A 167 4.19 -6.31 -10.44
N GLU A 168 2.89 -6.05 -10.35
CA GLU A 168 2.14 -5.19 -11.28
C GLU A 168 2.60 -3.73 -11.26
N LEU A 169 3.09 -3.25 -10.10
CA LEU A 169 3.60 -1.89 -9.93
C LEU A 169 4.95 -1.71 -10.61
N PHE A 170 5.77 -2.76 -10.66
CA PHE A 170 7.15 -2.72 -11.16
C PHE A 170 7.39 -3.53 -12.44
N ASP A 171 6.34 -4.09 -13.05
CA ASP A 171 6.43 -4.98 -14.21
C ASP A 171 7.37 -6.18 -13.99
N ILE A 172 7.36 -6.72 -12.76
CA ILE A 172 8.22 -7.85 -12.39
C ILE A 172 7.45 -9.15 -12.66
N GLU A 173 8.09 -10.12 -13.33
CA GLU A 173 7.52 -11.46 -13.44
C GLU A 173 7.49 -12.15 -12.06
N VAL A 174 6.30 -12.47 -11.57
CA VAL A 174 6.15 -13.32 -10.39
C VAL A 174 6.46 -14.76 -10.79
N ILE A 175 7.65 -15.24 -10.45
CA ILE A 175 7.97 -16.67 -10.54
C ILE A 175 7.05 -17.39 -9.55
N LYS A 176 6.09 -18.15 -10.07
CA LYS A 176 5.12 -18.95 -9.30
C LYS A 176 5.72 -20.24 -8.75
#